data_AF-V9KIL4-F1
#
_entry.id   AF-V9KIL4-F1
#
_cell.length_a   1.000
_cell.length_b   1.000
_cell.length_c   1.000
_cell.angle_alpha   90.00
_cell.angle_beta   90.00
_cell.angle_gamma   90.00
#
_symmetry.space_group_name_H-M   'P 1'
#
loop_
_entity.id
_entity.type
_entity.pdbx_description
1 polymer ?
#
loop_
_entity_poly.entity_id
_entity_poly.type
_entity_poly.pdbx_seq_one_letter_code
_entity_poly.pdbx_strand_id
1 'polypeptide(L)'
;MAQKNTARNRRDRNSWGEFSEGSFSWPSEDEPVEKARPVQILVVNDDHTFELDEEALNKILLSDEVRDREVVALSVAGAFRKGKSFLMDFMLRYMYGQELNTWLGHYDEPLTGFSWRGGSERETTGIQIWSEVFLVDIPSGEKVAVLLMDTQGTFDSQSTIRDSATVFALSTMISSMQVYNLSQNIQEDDLQHLQLFTEYGRLAMEETFQKPFQSLIFLVRDWSFPYEFNYGLDGGTKFLEKRLKISENQHEELQNVRKHIYSCFTNISCFLMPHPGLKVATNPNFDGRLKEVDEDFIIQLKVLVPWLLCAENLEVKEINGNKITGRGLVEYFKAYIKIYQGEELPHPKSMLQATAEANNLAAVAAAKDLYSKQMEGVCGGDRPFLAPNDLQNKHLGLREQAIKLFCGVKKMGGEEFSRRYLQQLESEIDELYINYIKHNDSKNIFHAARTPATLFVVIFIMYVIAGVTGFIGVDIIASLCNMVMGLALITLCTWAYIRYSGEYRELGAVIDQVAGALWDQGSTNEALFRLYDAATSHRHVYHHTFPAAQTETNKDTGKKK
;
A
#
# COMPACT_ATOMS: atom_id res chain seq x y z
N MET A 1 -56.65 -66.59 -18.29
CA MET A 1 -56.33 -67.78 -19.11
C MET A 1 -55.01 -67.49 -19.82
N ALA A 2 -53.86 -67.89 -19.30
CA ALA A 2 -53.16 -69.16 -19.62
C ALA A 2 -53.03 -69.35 -21.15
N GLN A 3 -51.86 -69.46 -21.80
CA GLN A 3 -50.61 -70.14 -21.42
C GLN A 3 -49.47 -69.91 -22.44
N LYS A 4 -48.22 -69.89 -21.95
CA LYS A 4 -46.96 -70.52 -22.43
C LYS A 4 -46.40 -70.19 -23.85
N ASN A 5 -45.22 -69.57 -23.92
CA ASN A 5 -43.85 -70.17 -23.92
C ASN A 5 -43.50 -70.97 -25.18
N THR A 6 -42.46 -70.56 -25.92
CA THR A 6 -41.17 -71.29 -25.97
C THR A 6 -40.10 -70.56 -26.79
N ALA A 7 -38.92 -70.43 -26.20
CA ALA A 7 -37.68 -70.01 -26.84
C ALA A 7 -37.02 -71.18 -27.58
N ARG A 8 -36.25 -70.89 -28.63
CA ARG A 8 -35.16 -71.79 -29.05
C ARG A 8 -34.00 -71.01 -29.65
N ASN A 9 -32.86 -71.15 -28.99
CA ASN A 9 -31.56 -70.60 -29.28
C ASN A 9 -30.75 -71.64 -30.08
N ARG A 10 -30.01 -71.24 -31.12
CA ARG A 10 -28.84 -72.00 -31.60
C ARG A 10 -27.94 -71.16 -32.50
N ARG A 11 -26.71 -70.96 -32.03
CA ARG A 11 -25.52 -70.51 -32.78
C ARG A 11 -25.01 -71.65 -33.66
N ASP A 12 -24.42 -71.34 -34.82
CA ASP A 12 -23.00 -71.60 -35.10
C ASP A 12 -22.57 -71.36 -36.57
N ARG A 13 -21.39 -70.72 -36.68
CA ARG A 13 -20.27 -70.94 -37.63
C ARG A 13 -20.22 -70.28 -39.03
N ASN A 14 -19.34 -69.27 -39.07
CA ASN A 14 -18.09 -69.15 -39.84
C ASN A 14 -18.06 -68.66 -41.31
N SER A 15 -17.24 -67.60 -41.48
CA SER A 15 -16.39 -67.24 -42.63
C SER A 15 -17.17 -66.67 -43.83
N TRP A 16 -16.88 -65.50 -44.41
CA TRP A 16 -15.60 -64.94 -44.86
C TRP A 16 -15.64 -63.40 -44.78
N GLY A 17 -14.49 -62.76 -44.55
CA GLY A 17 -14.37 -61.30 -44.48
C GLY A 17 -14.36 -60.63 -45.85
N GLU A 18 -14.77 -59.37 -45.89
CA GLU A 18 -13.97 -58.22 -46.39
C GLU A 18 -14.79 -56.92 -46.39
N PHE A 19 -14.07 -55.81 -46.22
CA PHE A 19 -14.44 -54.39 -46.31
C PHE A 19 -15.20 -53.75 -45.13
N SER A 20 -14.38 -53.14 -44.26
CA SER A 20 -14.74 -52.09 -43.31
C SER A 20 -15.14 -50.80 -44.05
N GLU A 21 -16.44 -50.56 -44.20
CA GLU A 21 -16.96 -49.19 -44.34
C GLU A 21 -16.96 -48.56 -42.95
N GLY A 22 -16.09 -47.56 -42.75
CA GLY A 22 -16.05 -46.78 -41.53
C GLY A 22 -17.41 -46.13 -41.29
N SER A 23 -18.02 -46.47 -40.16
CA SER A 23 -19.22 -45.81 -39.65
C SER A 23 -18.95 -44.32 -39.49
N PHE A 24 -19.48 -43.53 -40.41
CA PHE A 24 -19.59 -42.08 -40.26
C PHE A 24 -20.61 -41.83 -39.14
N SER A 25 -20.12 -41.65 -37.90
CA SER A 25 -20.93 -41.20 -36.79
C SER A 25 -21.27 -39.73 -37.04
N TRP A 26 -22.52 -39.46 -37.40
CA TRP A 26 -23.08 -38.12 -37.30
C TRP A 26 -22.81 -37.58 -35.89
N PRO A 27 -22.25 -36.37 -35.72
CA PRO A 27 -22.22 -35.73 -34.42
C PRO A 27 -23.67 -35.64 -33.96
N SER A 28 -23.98 -36.21 -32.80
CA SER A 28 -25.26 -36.04 -32.15
C SER A 28 -25.53 -34.54 -32.00
N GLU A 29 -26.57 -34.05 -32.67
CA GLU A 29 -27.13 -32.70 -32.54
C GLU A 29 -27.78 -32.51 -31.17
N ASP A 30 -27.02 -32.66 -30.08
CA ASP A 30 -27.49 -32.47 -28.70
C ASP A 30 -26.33 -32.03 -27.76
N GLU A 31 -25.37 -31.25 -28.26
CA GLU A 31 -24.62 -30.35 -27.37
C GLU A 31 -25.52 -29.12 -27.17
N PRO A 32 -25.97 -28.80 -25.94
CA PRO A 32 -26.80 -27.63 -25.72
C PRO A 32 -26.01 -26.40 -26.13
N VAL A 33 -26.46 -25.67 -27.16
CA VAL A 33 -25.89 -24.36 -27.51
C VAL A 33 -25.99 -23.50 -26.25
N GLU A 34 -24.84 -23.28 -25.61
CA GLU A 34 -24.75 -22.57 -24.35
C GLU A 34 -25.19 -21.12 -24.60
N LYS A 35 -26.41 -20.77 -24.18
CA LYS A 35 -26.99 -19.45 -24.44
C LYS A 35 -26.12 -18.37 -23.79
N ALA A 36 -25.85 -17.29 -24.51
CA ALA A 36 -25.03 -16.18 -24.01
C ALA A 36 -25.59 -15.63 -22.69
N ARG A 37 -24.70 -15.40 -21.73
CA ARG A 37 -25.04 -15.08 -20.33
C ARG A 37 -23.95 -14.23 -19.67
N PRO A 38 -24.26 -13.52 -18.58
CA PRO A 38 -23.22 -12.89 -17.78
C PRO A 38 -22.39 -13.97 -17.08
N VAL A 39 -21.07 -13.81 -17.10
CA VAL A 39 -20.10 -14.70 -16.48
C VAL A 39 -19.33 -13.92 -15.42
N GLN A 40 -19.34 -14.44 -14.19
CA GLN A 40 -18.60 -13.85 -13.09
C GLN A 40 -17.10 -14.13 -13.28
N ILE A 41 -16.29 -13.07 -13.40
CA ILE A 41 -14.85 -13.19 -13.61
C ILE A 41 -14.08 -12.82 -12.35
N LEU A 42 -14.45 -11.73 -11.68
CA LEU A 42 -13.86 -11.35 -10.40
C LEU A 42 -14.88 -11.59 -9.29
N VAL A 43 -14.56 -12.43 -8.32
CA VAL A 43 -15.38 -12.68 -7.12
C VAL A 43 -14.79 -11.91 -5.95
N VAL A 44 -15.66 -11.23 -5.20
CA VAL A 44 -15.31 -10.62 -3.90
C VAL A 44 -15.92 -11.50 -2.82
N ASN A 45 -15.06 -12.17 -2.06
CA ASN A 45 -15.46 -13.07 -0.98
C ASN A 45 -15.91 -12.28 0.26
N ASP A 46 -16.63 -12.95 1.17
CA ASP A 46 -17.12 -12.36 2.43
C ASP A 46 -15.99 -11.93 3.38
N ASP A 47 -14.79 -12.49 3.22
CA ASP A 47 -13.58 -12.11 3.95
C ASP A 47 -12.81 -10.95 3.29
N HIS A 48 -13.41 -10.29 2.30
CA HIS A 48 -12.83 -9.20 1.50
C HIS A 48 -11.57 -9.61 0.71
N THR A 49 -11.43 -10.90 0.40
CA THR A 49 -10.44 -11.37 -0.59
C THR A 49 -11.03 -11.36 -2.00
N PHE A 50 -10.16 -11.26 -3.00
CA PHE A 50 -10.54 -11.24 -4.40
C PHE A 50 -10.06 -12.51 -5.09
N GLU A 51 -10.93 -13.15 -5.85
CA GLU A 51 -10.60 -14.34 -6.64
C GLU A 51 -10.93 -14.12 -8.11
N LEU A 52 -10.01 -14.52 -8.99
CA LEU A 52 -10.18 -14.49 -10.43
C LEU A 52 -10.59 -15.88 -10.91
N ASP A 53 -11.73 -15.99 -11.57
CA ASP A 53 -12.11 -17.21 -12.30
C ASP A 53 -11.33 -17.26 -13.62
N GLU A 54 -10.10 -17.76 -13.55
CA GLU A 54 -9.21 -17.89 -14.70
C GLU A 54 -9.79 -18.83 -15.75
N GLU A 55 -10.47 -19.92 -15.36
CA GLU A 55 -11.03 -20.88 -16.30
C GLU A 55 -12.13 -20.24 -17.15
N ALA A 56 -13.05 -19.51 -16.51
CA ALA A 56 -14.09 -18.78 -17.20
C ALA A 56 -13.53 -17.68 -18.11
N LEU A 57 -12.55 -16.91 -17.63
CA LEU A 57 -11.91 -15.84 -18.41
C LEU A 57 -11.18 -16.41 -19.64
N ASN A 58 -10.43 -17.50 -19.46
CA ASN A 58 -9.73 -18.19 -20.53
C ASN A 58 -10.71 -18.74 -21.57
N LYS A 59 -11.84 -19.32 -21.16
CA LYS A 59 -12.85 -19.84 -22.08
C LYS A 59 -13.39 -18.76 -23.02
N ILE A 60 -13.56 -17.53 -22.52
CA ILE A 60 -14.08 -16.40 -23.31
C ILE A 60 -12.97 -15.81 -24.22
N LEU A 61 -11.85 -15.38 -23.62
CA LEU A 61 -10.84 -14.58 -24.31
C LEU A 61 -9.78 -15.39 -25.05
N LEU A 62 -9.59 -16.68 -24.74
CA LEU A 62 -8.64 -17.55 -25.43
C LEU A 62 -9.29 -18.45 -26.51
N SER A 63 -10.56 -18.23 -26.82
CA SER A 63 -11.23 -18.88 -27.95
C SER A 63 -10.49 -18.57 -29.26
N ASP A 64 -10.48 -19.52 -30.20
CA ASP A 64 -9.71 -19.41 -31.46
C ASP A 64 -10.06 -18.16 -32.27
N GLU A 65 -11.29 -17.68 -32.17
CA GLU A 65 -11.74 -16.48 -32.86
C GLU A 65 -11.28 -15.18 -32.18
N VAL A 66 -11.06 -15.16 -30.87
CA VAL A 66 -10.81 -13.93 -30.11
C VAL A 66 -9.34 -13.76 -29.71
N ARG A 67 -8.63 -14.86 -29.41
CA ARG A 67 -7.35 -14.84 -28.69
C ARG A 67 -6.26 -13.96 -29.30
N ASP A 68 -6.20 -13.91 -30.64
CA ASP A 68 -5.17 -13.18 -31.40
C ASP A 68 -5.70 -11.86 -31.98
N ARG A 69 -6.95 -11.48 -31.65
CA ARG A 69 -7.57 -10.21 -32.07
C ARG A 69 -7.36 -9.13 -31.01
N GLU A 70 -7.22 -7.90 -31.49
CA GLU A 70 -7.20 -6.69 -30.66
C GLU A 70 -8.55 -6.51 -29.96
N VAL A 71 -8.51 -6.11 -28.68
CA VAL A 71 -9.71 -6.04 -27.83
C VAL A 71 -10.12 -4.60 -27.59
N VAL A 72 -11.42 -4.34 -27.67
CA VAL A 72 -12.09 -3.13 -27.18
C VAL A 72 -12.88 -3.53 -25.95
N ALA A 73 -12.56 -2.96 -24.79
CA ALA A 73 -13.20 -3.32 -23.53
C ALA A 73 -14.00 -2.12 -23.00
N LEU A 74 -15.33 -2.26 -22.99
CA LEU A 74 -16.24 -1.26 -22.42
C LEU A 74 -16.66 -1.68 -21.03
N SER A 75 -16.41 -0.82 -20.07
CA SER A 75 -16.77 -0.99 -18.66
C SER A 75 -17.81 0.03 -18.23
N VAL A 76 -18.80 -0.38 -17.43
CA VAL A 76 -19.69 0.54 -16.74
C VAL A 76 -19.46 0.43 -15.24
N ALA A 77 -19.00 1.52 -14.61
CA ALA A 77 -18.73 1.59 -13.17
C ALA A 77 -19.38 2.83 -12.54
N GLY A 78 -19.58 2.79 -11.22
CA GLY A 78 -20.23 3.87 -10.47
C GLY A 78 -21.08 3.33 -9.33
N ALA A 79 -21.72 4.23 -8.59
CA ALA A 79 -22.46 3.90 -7.38
C ALA A 79 -23.50 2.76 -7.57
N PHE A 80 -23.73 1.98 -6.52
CA PHE A 80 -24.72 0.90 -6.55
C PHE A 80 -26.14 1.43 -6.76
N ARG A 81 -26.99 0.61 -7.38
CA ARG A 81 -28.41 0.92 -7.69
C ARG A 81 -28.66 2.17 -8.54
N LYS A 82 -27.74 2.50 -9.44
CA LYS A 82 -27.89 3.59 -10.43
C LYS A 82 -28.15 3.12 -11.87
N GLY A 83 -28.67 1.90 -12.03
CA GLY A 83 -29.11 1.37 -13.33
C GLY A 83 -27.99 1.11 -14.34
N LYS A 84 -26.85 0.55 -13.89
CA LYS A 84 -25.69 0.17 -14.74
C LYS A 84 -26.03 -1.00 -15.65
N SER A 85 -26.39 -2.14 -15.07
CA SER A 85 -26.77 -3.36 -15.79
C SER A 85 -27.98 -3.13 -16.72
N PHE A 86 -28.96 -2.32 -16.30
CA PHE A 86 -30.07 -1.88 -17.15
C PHE A 86 -29.61 -1.15 -18.43
N LEU A 87 -28.57 -0.32 -18.35
CA LEU A 87 -28.00 0.34 -19.53
C LEU A 87 -27.22 -0.64 -20.40
N MET A 88 -26.44 -1.54 -19.78
CA MET A 88 -25.65 -2.54 -20.49
C MET A 88 -26.51 -3.52 -21.28
N ASP A 89 -27.72 -3.84 -20.83
CA ASP A 89 -28.62 -4.69 -21.61
C ASP A 89 -29.09 -4.03 -22.92
N PHE A 90 -29.21 -2.70 -22.95
CA PHE A 90 -29.44 -1.99 -24.22
C PHE A 90 -28.20 -1.98 -25.12
N MET A 91 -27.01 -1.93 -24.53
CA MET A 91 -25.76 -2.12 -25.27
C MET A 91 -25.72 -3.52 -25.91
N LEU A 92 -26.12 -4.56 -25.19
CA LEU A 92 -26.26 -5.92 -25.73
C LEU A 92 -27.23 -5.96 -26.91
N ARG A 93 -28.42 -5.37 -26.77
CA ARG A 93 -29.39 -5.28 -27.88
C ARG A 93 -28.80 -4.60 -29.12
N TYR A 94 -28.01 -3.54 -28.94
CA TYR A 94 -27.31 -2.89 -30.06
C TYR A 94 -26.28 -3.82 -30.71
N MET A 95 -25.45 -4.50 -29.91
CA MET A 95 -24.41 -5.39 -30.43
C MET A 95 -24.98 -6.59 -31.20
N TYR A 96 -26.10 -7.15 -30.76
CA TYR A 96 -26.82 -8.20 -31.52
C TYR A 96 -27.62 -7.66 -32.72
N GLY A 97 -27.99 -6.38 -32.69
CA GLY A 97 -28.93 -5.76 -33.64
C GLY A 97 -28.31 -4.80 -34.67
N GLN A 98 -26.98 -4.78 -34.83
CA GLN A 98 -26.26 -3.78 -35.64
C GLN A 98 -26.75 -3.65 -37.09
N GLU A 99 -27.39 -4.67 -37.67
CA GLU A 99 -27.87 -4.67 -39.05
C GLU A 99 -29.27 -4.04 -39.26
N LEU A 100 -29.98 -3.68 -38.19
CA LEU A 100 -31.37 -3.20 -38.26
C LEU A 100 -31.53 -1.79 -37.66
N ASN A 101 -32.25 -0.92 -38.38
CA ASN A 101 -32.72 0.40 -37.88
C ASN A 101 -33.67 0.29 -36.64
N THR A 102 -33.84 -0.90 -36.08
CA THR A 102 -34.74 -1.26 -34.98
C THR A 102 -34.00 -1.97 -33.83
N TRP A 103 -32.69 -1.75 -33.67
CA TRP A 103 -31.85 -2.43 -32.66
C TRP A 103 -32.38 -2.33 -31.21
N LEU A 104 -33.19 -1.32 -30.88
CA LEU A 104 -33.79 -1.20 -29.55
C LEU A 104 -34.70 -2.39 -29.18
N GLY A 105 -35.14 -3.18 -30.15
CA GLY A 105 -36.10 -4.27 -29.96
C GLY A 105 -37.56 -3.80 -29.98
N HIS A 106 -38.49 -4.73 -29.80
CA HIS A 106 -39.91 -4.41 -29.79
C HIS A 106 -40.33 -3.71 -28.48
N TYR A 107 -41.33 -2.82 -28.54
CA TYR A 107 -41.77 -2.05 -27.37
C TYR A 107 -42.38 -2.90 -26.25
N ASP A 108 -42.87 -4.09 -26.58
CA ASP A 108 -43.44 -5.07 -25.65
C ASP A 108 -42.43 -6.13 -25.19
N GLU A 109 -41.20 -6.10 -25.69
CA GLU A 109 -40.17 -7.08 -25.40
C GLU A 109 -39.43 -6.76 -24.08
N PRO A 110 -39.37 -7.71 -23.13
CA PRO A 110 -38.66 -7.51 -21.87
C PRO A 110 -37.15 -7.40 -22.10
N LEU A 111 -36.48 -6.66 -21.22
CA LEU A 111 -35.03 -6.48 -21.30
C LEU A 111 -34.32 -7.65 -20.61
N THR A 112 -33.40 -8.29 -21.33
CA THR A 112 -32.66 -9.46 -20.84
C THR A 112 -31.18 -9.30 -21.13
N GLY A 113 -30.34 -9.75 -20.20
CA GLY A 113 -28.89 -9.68 -20.32
C GLY A 113 -28.23 -9.93 -18.96
N PHE A 114 -27.52 -8.92 -18.46
CA PHE A 114 -27.01 -8.91 -17.10
C PHE A 114 -28.17 -8.91 -16.09
N SER A 115 -27.96 -9.51 -14.90
CA SER A 115 -29.01 -9.49 -13.87
C SER A 115 -29.22 -8.06 -13.39
N TRP A 116 -30.46 -7.57 -13.49
CA TRP A 116 -30.85 -6.28 -12.95
C TRP A 116 -32.21 -6.38 -12.27
N ARG A 117 -32.38 -5.63 -11.18
CA ARG A 117 -33.65 -5.50 -10.47
C ARG A 117 -33.75 -4.18 -9.71
N GLY A 118 -34.97 -3.80 -9.35
CA GLY A 118 -35.22 -2.77 -8.33
C GLY A 118 -34.81 -3.21 -6.92
N GLY A 119 -35.06 -2.36 -5.93
CA GLY A 119 -34.76 -2.62 -4.51
C GLY A 119 -33.49 -1.93 -4.00
N SER A 120 -33.27 -1.98 -2.68
CA SER A 120 -32.20 -1.25 -1.99
C SER A 120 -30.90 -2.03 -1.80
N GLU A 121 -30.94 -3.36 -1.81
CA GLU A 121 -29.75 -4.22 -1.61
C GLU A 121 -28.82 -4.19 -2.81
N ARG A 122 -27.69 -4.91 -2.86
CA ARG A 122 -26.89 -5.03 -4.10
C ARG A 122 -27.36 -6.19 -5.00
N GLU A 123 -26.90 -6.22 -6.24
CA GLU A 123 -27.17 -7.33 -7.19
C GLU A 123 -25.86 -7.90 -7.75
N THR A 124 -25.11 -7.06 -8.47
CA THR A 124 -23.80 -7.41 -9.02
C THR A 124 -22.73 -7.38 -7.93
N THR A 125 -21.92 -8.43 -7.83
CA THR A 125 -20.71 -8.50 -7.00
C THR A 125 -19.49 -8.60 -7.91
N GLY A 126 -18.34 -8.03 -7.51
CA GLY A 126 -17.11 -8.04 -8.30
C GLY A 126 -17.27 -7.53 -9.75
N ILE A 127 -16.82 -8.33 -10.72
CA ILE A 127 -16.84 -8.00 -12.15
C ILE A 127 -17.44 -9.15 -12.95
N GLN A 128 -18.45 -8.83 -13.77
CA GLN A 128 -19.08 -9.75 -14.71
C GLN A 128 -18.75 -9.34 -16.15
N ILE A 129 -18.55 -10.32 -17.01
CA ILE A 129 -18.30 -10.14 -18.43
C ILE A 129 -19.36 -10.91 -19.21
N TRP A 130 -19.78 -10.37 -20.36
CA TRP A 130 -20.68 -11.11 -21.25
C TRP A 130 -19.95 -12.31 -21.87
N SER A 131 -20.55 -13.50 -21.87
CA SER A 131 -19.90 -14.72 -22.36
C SER A 131 -19.56 -14.71 -23.85
N GLU A 132 -20.28 -13.92 -24.64
CA GLU A 132 -20.08 -13.80 -26.08
C GLU A 132 -19.30 -12.52 -26.39
N VAL A 133 -18.22 -12.64 -27.15
CA VAL A 133 -17.39 -11.50 -27.57
C VAL A 133 -17.78 -11.12 -28.99
N PHE A 134 -18.14 -9.85 -29.20
CA PHE A 134 -18.63 -9.40 -30.49
C PHE A 134 -17.47 -9.04 -31.42
N LEU A 135 -17.56 -9.45 -32.68
CA LEU A 135 -16.53 -9.19 -33.68
C LEU A 135 -16.99 -8.07 -34.59
N VAL A 136 -16.31 -6.94 -34.53
CA VAL A 136 -16.69 -5.73 -35.27
C VAL A 136 -15.58 -5.33 -36.23
N ASP A 137 -15.96 -5.06 -37.48
CA ASP A 137 -15.08 -4.48 -38.48
C ASP A 137 -14.95 -2.97 -38.21
N ILE A 138 -13.76 -2.51 -37.81
CA ILE A 138 -13.49 -1.07 -37.61
C ILE A 138 -13.08 -0.41 -38.93
N PRO A 139 -13.19 0.92 -39.07
CA PRO A 139 -12.89 1.62 -40.33
C PRO A 139 -11.47 1.41 -40.88
N SER A 140 -10.52 0.97 -40.05
CA SER A 140 -9.16 0.59 -40.50
C SER A 140 -9.15 -0.70 -41.34
N GLY A 141 -10.25 -1.46 -41.38
CA GLY A 141 -10.36 -2.77 -42.02
C GLY A 141 -9.93 -3.94 -41.14
N GLU A 142 -9.58 -3.69 -39.87
CA GLU A 142 -9.24 -4.71 -38.89
C GLU A 142 -10.51 -5.21 -38.18
N LYS A 143 -10.54 -6.50 -37.81
CA LYS A 143 -11.59 -7.06 -36.94
C LYS A 143 -11.15 -7.02 -35.49
N VAL A 144 -11.90 -6.29 -34.67
CA VAL A 144 -11.66 -6.19 -33.23
C VAL A 144 -12.69 -6.99 -32.43
N ALA A 145 -12.27 -7.41 -31.25
CA ALA A 145 -13.09 -8.12 -30.28
C ALA A 145 -13.66 -7.15 -29.25
N VAL A 146 -14.98 -6.97 -29.20
CA VAL A 146 -15.66 -6.07 -28.27
C VAL A 146 -16.14 -6.84 -27.05
N LEU A 147 -15.66 -6.42 -25.88
CA LEU A 147 -15.93 -7.01 -24.57
C LEU A 147 -16.76 -6.04 -23.74
N LEU A 148 -17.88 -6.52 -23.18
CA LEU A 148 -18.73 -5.75 -22.27
C LEU A 148 -18.55 -6.23 -20.83
N MET A 149 -18.25 -5.29 -19.93
CA MET A 149 -17.92 -5.56 -18.53
C MET A 149 -18.84 -4.77 -17.58
N ASP A 150 -19.65 -5.49 -16.81
CA ASP A 150 -20.46 -4.93 -15.72
C ASP A 150 -19.71 -5.05 -14.40
N THR A 151 -19.83 -4.02 -13.56
CA THR A 151 -19.06 -3.95 -12.31
C THR A 151 -19.99 -3.75 -11.12
N GLN A 152 -19.56 -4.26 -9.97
CA GLN A 152 -20.20 -3.98 -8.70
C GLN A 152 -20.29 -2.47 -8.47
N GLY A 153 -21.41 -2.04 -7.88
CA GLY A 153 -21.55 -0.64 -7.50
C GLY A 153 -20.66 -0.28 -6.32
N THR A 154 -19.97 0.86 -6.43
CA THR A 154 -19.20 1.41 -5.32
C THR A 154 -20.13 1.87 -4.19
N PHE A 155 -19.60 1.88 -2.96
CA PHE A 155 -20.27 2.40 -1.75
C PHE A 155 -21.55 1.68 -1.33
N ASP A 156 -21.62 0.35 -1.53
CA ASP A 156 -22.66 -0.45 -0.89
C ASP A 156 -22.42 -0.61 0.63
N SER A 157 -23.40 -1.16 1.36
CA SER A 157 -23.35 -1.29 2.82
C SER A 157 -22.51 -2.47 3.33
N GLN A 158 -22.03 -3.35 2.44
CA GLN A 158 -21.37 -4.61 2.77
C GLN A 158 -19.90 -4.64 2.33
N SER A 159 -19.48 -3.73 1.45
CA SER A 159 -18.15 -3.64 0.89
C SER A 159 -17.32 -2.53 1.51
N THR A 160 -16.03 -2.80 1.66
CA THR A 160 -15.08 -1.81 2.15
C THR A 160 -14.71 -0.80 1.05
N ILE A 161 -14.04 0.29 1.46
CA ILE A 161 -13.44 1.24 0.50
C ILE A 161 -12.39 0.54 -0.37
N ARG A 162 -11.65 -0.43 0.19
CA ARG A 162 -10.69 -1.26 -0.56
C ARG A 162 -11.41 -2.08 -1.64
N ASP A 163 -12.54 -2.69 -1.32
CA ASP A 163 -13.32 -3.50 -2.27
C ASP A 163 -13.79 -2.65 -3.44
N SER A 164 -14.43 -1.52 -3.14
CA SER A 164 -14.92 -0.57 -4.14
C SER A 164 -13.78 -0.02 -5.01
N ALA A 165 -12.65 0.35 -4.39
CA ALA A 165 -11.49 0.87 -5.09
C ALA A 165 -10.83 -0.18 -6.00
N THR A 166 -10.74 -1.43 -5.54
CA THR A 166 -10.12 -2.53 -6.29
C THR A 166 -10.96 -2.88 -7.52
N VAL A 167 -12.28 -3.02 -7.37
CA VAL A 167 -13.18 -3.29 -8.50
C VAL A 167 -13.13 -2.16 -9.52
N PHE A 168 -13.19 -0.90 -9.08
CA PHE A 168 -13.13 0.25 -9.98
C PHE A 168 -11.76 0.40 -10.66
N ALA A 169 -10.67 0.21 -9.92
CA ALA A 169 -9.32 0.31 -10.46
C ALA A 169 -9.08 -0.79 -11.51
N LEU A 170 -9.44 -2.04 -11.20
CA LEU A 170 -9.35 -3.16 -12.15
C LEU A 170 -10.20 -2.89 -13.39
N SER A 171 -11.45 -2.44 -13.22
CA SER A 171 -12.32 -2.17 -14.36
C SER A 171 -11.73 -1.08 -15.27
N THR A 172 -11.17 -0.02 -14.68
CA THR A 172 -10.56 1.10 -15.41
C THR A 172 -9.28 0.65 -16.12
N MET A 173 -8.43 -0.12 -15.46
CA MET A 173 -7.17 -0.63 -16.04
C MET A 173 -7.40 -1.58 -17.20
N ILE A 174 -8.43 -2.44 -17.13
CA ILE A 174 -8.75 -3.42 -18.17
C ILE A 174 -9.52 -2.77 -19.33
N SER A 175 -10.40 -1.81 -19.06
CA SER A 175 -11.19 -1.14 -20.09
C SER A 175 -10.37 -0.20 -20.99
N SER A 176 -10.76 -0.10 -22.26
CA SER A 176 -10.37 1.02 -23.13
C SER A 176 -11.34 2.19 -23.00
N MET A 177 -12.61 1.89 -22.70
CA MET A 177 -13.65 2.87 -22.45
C MET A 177 -14.31 2.61 -21.09
N GLN A 178 -14.12 3.54 -20.16
CA GLN A 178 -14.74 3.51 -18.83
C GLN A 178 -15.92 4.48 -18.77
N VAL A 179 -17.14 3.95 -18.70
CA VAL A 179 -18.35 4.73 -18.43
C VAL A 179 -18.50 4.88 -16.92
N TYR A 180 -18.38 6.11 -16.43
CA TYR A 180 -18.62 6.47 -15.03
C TYR A 180 -20.06 6.94 -14.86
N ASN A 181 -20.91 6.03 -14.39
CA ASN A 181 -22.36 6.22 -14.25
C ASN A 181 -22.70 6.92 -12.93
N LEU A 182 -23.05 8.19 -13.04
CA LEU A 182 -23.36 9.10 -11.94
C LEU A 182 -24.85 9.42 -11.89
N SER A 183 -25.35 9.85 -10.73
CA SER A 183 -26.76 10.17 -10.52
C SER A 183 -26.93 11.67 -10.37
N GLN A 184 -27.79 12.25 -11.20
CA GLN A 184 -28.23 13.65 -11.23
C GLN A 184 -27.14 14.68 -11.57
N ASN A 185 -25.95 14.62 -10.98
CA ASN A 185 -24.93 15.64 -11.11
C ASN A 185 -23.51 15.05 -11.03
N ILE A 186 -22.50 15.90 -11.26
CA ILE A 186 -21.10 15.60 -10.95
C ILE A 186 -20.73 16.44 -9.72
N GLN A 187 -20.57 15.77 -8.58
CA GLN A 187 -20.22 16.38 -7.30
C GLN A 187 -18.70 16.31 -7.06
N GLU A 188 -18.17 17.09 -6.11
CA GLU A 188 -16.72 17.07 -5.84
C GLU A 188 -16.27 15.76 -5.19
N ASP A 189 -17.12 15.11 -4.40
CA ASP A 189 -16.87 13.77 -3.85
C ASP A 189 -16.80 12.71 -4.96
N ASP A 190 -17.60 12.82 -6.02
CA ASP A 190 -17.47 11.94 -7.20
C ASP A 190 -16.08 12.05 -7.85
N LEU A 191 -15.54 13.27 -7.92
CA LEU A 191 -14.22 13.54 -8.49
C LEU A 191 -13.09 13.09 -7.55
N GLN A 192 -13.25 13.26 -6.25
CA GLN A 192 -12.30 12.77 -5.24
C GLN A 192 -12.25 11.24 -5.21
N HIS A 193 -13.41 10.57 -5.30
CA HIS A 193 -13.47 9.11 -5.40
C HIS A 193 -12.83 8.61 -6.70
N LEU A 194 -13.13 9.26 -7.83
CA LEU A 194 -12.48 8.96 -9.10
C LEU A 194 -10.95 9.14 -9.00
N GLN A 195 -10.47 10.21 -8.36
CA GLN A 195 -9.04 10.41 -8.11
C GLN A 195 -8.44 9.26 -7.28
N LEU A 196 -9.09 8.89 -6.17
CA LEU A 196 -8.62 7.79 -5.33
C LEU A 196 -8.52 6.48 -6.10
N PHE A 197 -9.56 6.12 -6.85
CA PHE A 197 -9.59 4.84 -7.57
C PHE A 197 -8.61 4.81 -8.74
N THR A 198 -8.44 5.93 -9.44
CA THR A 198 -7.48 6.03 -10.56
C THR A 198 -6.04 6.06 -10.09
N GLU A 199 -5.74 6.70 -8.95
CA GLU A 199 -4.41 6.63 -8.35
C GLU A 199 -4.10 5.22 -7.86
N TYR A 200 -5.10 4.53 -7.28
CA TYR A 200 -4.94 3.14 -6.87
C TYR A 200 -4.70 2.19 -8.06
N GLY A 201 -5.32 2.47 -9.21
CA GLY A 201 -5.02 1.81 -10.48
C GLY A 201 -3.59 2.10 -10.94
N ARG A 202 -3.21 3.38 -10.95
CA ARG A 202 -1.89 3.83 -11.41
C ARG A 202 -0.73 3.22 -10.61
N LEU A 203 -0.88 3.05 -9.30
CA LEU A 203 0.14 2.41 -8.46
C LEU A 203 0.39 0.93 -8.82
N ALA A 204 -0.60 0.25 -9.41
CA ALA A 204 -0.46 -1.13 -9.88
C ALA A 204 0.13 -1.23 -11.30
N MET A 205 0.32 -0.10 -11.99
CA MET A 205 0.83 -0.05 -13.35
C MET A 205 2.31 0.36 -13.36
N GLU A 206 3.01 -0.04 -14.41
CA GLU A 206 4.41 0.37 -14.63
C GLU A 206 4.50 1.89 -14.85
N GLU A 207 5.57 2.51 -14.33
CA GLU A 207 5.82 3.93 -14.53
C GLU A 207 6.06 4.22 -16.02
N THR A 208 5.14 4.93 -16.64
CA THR A 208 5.26 5.39 -18.02
C THR A 208 5.03 6.90 -18.13
N PHE A 209 5.63 7.50 -19.17
CA PHE A 209 5.44 8.92 -19.48
C PHE A 209 4.09 9.19 -20.18
N GLN A 210 3.40 8.15 -20.62
CA GLN A 210 2.09 8.25 -21.27
C GLN A 210 0.98 8.27 -20.23
N LYS A 211 -0.21 8.73 -20.64
CA LYS A 211 -1.37 8.64 -19.76
C LYS A 211 -1.76 7.16 -19.59
N PRO A 212 -2.08 6.73 -18.36
CA PRO A 212 -2.32 5.31 -18.06
C PRO A 212 -3.62 4.77 -18.66
N PHE A 213 -4.63 5.62 -18.85
CA PHE A 213 -5.96 5.21 -19.31
C PHE A 213 -6.38 5.98 -20.57
N GLN A 214 -7.30 5.39 -21.32
CA GLN A 214 -7.78 5.91 -22.59
C GLN A 214 -9.01 6.81 -22.39
N SER A 215 -10.22 6.28 -22.58
CA SER A 215 -11.45 7.05 -22.58
C SER A 215 -12.23 6.96 -21.26
N LEU A 216 -12.54 8.10 -20.66
CA LEU A 216 -13.47 8.24 -19.53
C LEU A 216 -14.73 8.99 -19.97
N ILE A 217 -15.89 8.41 -19.67
CA ILE A 217 -17.18 8.99 -20.04
C ILE A 217 -18.00 9.21 -18.78
N PHE A 218 -18.23 10.47 -18.42
CA PHE A 218 -19.19 10.84 -17.37
C PHE A 218 -20.61 10.67 -17.91
N LEU A 219 -21.30 9.62 -17.47
CA LEU A 219 -22.69 9.40 -17.80
C LEU A 219 -23.57 9.88 -16.64
N VAL A 220 -24.14 11.08 -16.77
CA VAL A 220 -25.00 11.66 -15.74
C VAL A 220 -26.44 11.22 -15.99
N ARG A 221 -26.94 10.31 -15.13
CA ARG A 221 -28.31 9.81 -15.13
C ARG A 221 -29.25 10.82 -14.48
N ASP A 222 -30.52 10.80 -14.85
CA ASP A 222 -31.57 11.61 -14.21
C ASP A 222 -31.25 13.12 -14.21
N TRP A 223 -30.58 13.60 -15.26
CA TRP A 223 -30.28 15.02 -15.43
C TRP A 223 -31.59 15.80 -15.44
N SER A 224 -31.69 16.79 -14.54
CA SER A 224 -32.94 17.50 -14.26
C SER A 224 -32.96 18.93 -14.81
N PHE A 225 -31.88 19.38 -15.46
CA PHE A 225 -31.71 20.76 -15.89
C PHE A 225 -31.46 20.90 -17.40
N PRO A 226 -32.31 20.31 -18.28
CA PRO A 226 -32.14 20.40 -19.73
C PRO A 226 -32.17 21.85 -20.26
N TYR A 227 -32.79 22.77 -19.51
CA TYR A 227 -32.87 24.18 -19.84
C TYR A 227 -31.55 24.95 -19.62
N GLU A 228 -30.62 24.44 -18.80
CA GLU A 228 -29.27 25.02 -18.64
C GLU A 228 -28.30 24.32 -19.60
N PHE A 229 -28.30 22.99 -19.60
CA PHE A 229 -27.52 22.15 -20.51
C PHE A 229 -28.42 21.07 -21.09
N ASN A 230 -28.61 21.10 -22.41
CA ASN A 230 -29.45 20.15 -23.14
C ASN A 230 -29.02 18.69 -22.87
N TYR A 231 -29.94 17.74 -23.01
CA TYR A 231 -29.59 16.32 -22.98
C TYR A 231 -28.59 15.94 -24.09
N GLY A 232 -27.88 14.84 -23.88
CA GLY A 232 -26.94 14.28 -24.85
C GLY A 232 -25.50 14.77 -24.68
N LEU A 233 -24.71 14.58 -25.73
CA LEU A 233 -23.27 14.86 -25.75
C LEU A 233 -22.96 16.37 -25.74
N ASP A 234 -23.65 17.19 -26.54
CA ASP A 234 -23.35 18.63 -26.66
C ASP A 234 -23.52 19.37 -25.33
N GLY A 235 -24.64 19.14 -24.63
CA GLY A 235 -24.84 19.70 -23.30
C GLY A 235 -23.89 19.11 -22.27
N GLY A 236 -23.60 17.80 -22.37
CA GLY A 236 -22.64 17.11 -21.51
C GLY A 236 -21.23 17.69 -21.60
N THR A 237 -20.71 17.92 -22.81
CA THR A 237 -19.39 18.53 -23.02
C THR A 237 -19.31 19.93 -22.39
N LYS A 238 -20.29 20.80 -22.66
CA LYS A 238 -20.33 22.16 -22.07
C LYS A 238 -20.43 22.12 -20.55
N PHE A 239 -21.24 21.20 -20.02
CA PHE A 239 -21.38 21.01 -18.58
C PHE A 239 -20.08 20.52 -17.94
N LEU A 240 -19.42 19.54 -18.55
CA LEU A 240 -18.16 18.97 -18.05
C LEU A 240 -17.02 19.97 -18.11
N GLU A 241 -16.89 20.73 -19.20
CA GLU A 241 -15.91 21.81 -19.33
C GLU A 241 -16.04 22.82 -18.18
N LYS A 242 -17.27 23.20 -17.82
CA LYS A 242 -17.54 24.08 -16.68
C LYS A 242 -17.13 23.45 -15.35
N ARG A 243 -17.36 22.14 -15.18
CA ARG A 243 -17.06 21.39 -13.93
C ARG A 243 -15.57 21.13 -13.73
N LEU A 244 -14.87 20.74 -14.79
CA LEU A 244 -13.44 20.41 -14.76
C LEU A 244 -12.53 21.60 -15.08
N LYS A 245 -13.09 22.80 -15.33
CA LYS A 245 -12.29 24.02 -15.52
C LYS A 245 -11.36 24.26 -14.34
N ILE A 246 -10.05 24.30 -14.63
CA ILE A 246 -9.02 24.70 -13.67
C ILE A 246 -8.88 26.21 -13.73
N SER A 247 -9.01 26.88 -12.59
CA SER A 247 -8.83 28.33 -12.47
C SER A 247 -7.90 28.63 -11.30
N GLU A 248 -7.04 29.63 -11.46
CA GLU A 248 -6.11 30.10 -10.40
C GLU A 248 -6.84 30.57 -9.13
N ASN A 249 -8.11 30.99 -9.26
CA ASN A 249 -8.94 31.42 -8.14
C ASN A 249 -9.50 30.24 -7.32
N GLN A 250 -9.37 29.01 -7.79
CA GLN A 250 -9.83 27.82 -7.06
C GLN A 250 -8.82 27.44 -5.97
N HIS A 251 -9.32 26.87 -4.88
CA HIS A 251 -8.45 26.26 -3.86
C HIS A 251 -7.56 25.18 -4.49
N GLU A 252 -6.32 25.04 -4.02
CA GLU A 252 -5.32 24.14 -4.58
C GLU A 252 -5.81 22.68 -4.64
N GLU A 253 -6.53 22.24 -3.61
CA GLU A 253 -7.16 20.91 -3.56
C GLU A 253 -8.06 20.63 -4.78
N LEU A 254 -8.93 21.58 -5.12
CA LEU A 254 -9.86 21.46 -6.26
C LEU A 254 -9.12 21.43 -7.61
N GLN A 255 -8.03 22.21 -7.71
CA GLN A 255 -7.18 22.21 -8.89
C GLN A 255 -6.46 20.86 -9.05
N ASN A 256 -5.95 20.31 -7.95
CA ASN A 256 -5.17 19.06 -7.95
C ASN A 256 -6.02 17.87 -8.38
N VAL A 257 -7.27 17.76 -7.89
CA VAL A 257 -8.23 16.74 -8.34
C VAL A 257 -8.43 16.78 -9.86
N ARG A 258 -8.64 17.98 -10.43
CA ARG A 258 -8.88 18.16 -11.87
C ARG A 258 -7.64 17.88 -12.70
N LYS A 259 -6.48 18.38 -12.28
CA LYS A 259 -5.18 18.11 -12.93
C LYS A 259 -4.90 16.60 -12.97
N HIS A 260 -5.17 15.91 -11.87
CA HIS A 260 -5.00 14.47 -11.76
C HIS A 260 -5.86 13.71 -12.78
N ILE A 261 -7.16 14.03 -12.86
CA ILE A 261 -8.08 13.42 -13.82
C ILE A 261 -7.60 13.63 -15.26
N TYR A 262 -7.19 14.85 -15.62
CA TYR A 262 -6.64 15.14 -16.95
C TYR A 262 -5.31 14.42 -17.23
N SER A 263 -4.49 14.12 -16.21
CA SER A 263 -3.27 13.33 -16.39
C SER A 263 -3.52 11.82 -16.54
N CYS A 264 -4.66 11.33 -16.08
CA CYS A 264 -4.98 9.90 -16.09
C CYS A 264 -5.56 9.42 -17.43
N PHE A 265 -6.41 10.22 -18.08
CA PHE A 265 -7.19 9.79 -19.27
C PHE A 265 -6.81 10.56 -20.54
N THR A 266 -6.70 9.88 -21.68
CA THR A 266 -6.47 10.51 -22.99
C THR A 266 -7.67 11.32 -23.44
N ASN A 267 -8.87 10.76 -23.30
CA ASN A 267 -10.13 11.38 -23.68
C ASN A 267 -11.09 11.41 -22.50
N ILE A 268 -11.77 12.55 -22.31
CA ILE A 268 -12.77 12.72 -21.27
C ILE A 268 -13.99 13.38 -21.88
N SER A 269 -15.11 12.66 -21.84
CA SER A 269 -16.39 13.09 -22.40
C SER A 269 -17.50 13.01 -21.37
N CYS A 270 -18.65 13.63 -21.64
CA CYS A 270 -19.80 13.62 -20.76
C CYS A 270 -21.10 13.53 -21.56
N PHE A 271 -22.04 12.72 -21.08
CA PHE A 271 -23.36 12.56 -21.67
C PHE A 271 -24.43 12.75 -20.61
N LEU A 272 -25.41 13.63 -20.88
CA LEU A 272 -26.52 13.91 -19.96
C LEU A 272 -27.76 13.11 -20.37
N MET A 273 -28.17 12.17 -19.51
CA MET A 273 -29.37 11.35 -19.71
C MET A 273 -30.55 11.88 -18.89
N PRO A 274 -31.76 11.95 -19.46
CA PRO A 274 -32.97 12.26 -18.72
C PRO A 274 -33.32 11.13 -17.73
N HIS A 275 -34.31 11.37 -16.87
CA HIS A 275 -34.87 10.36 -16.00
C HIS A 275 -35.72 9.35 -16.82
N PRO A 276 -35.60 8.02 -16.61
CA PRO A 276 -36.29 7.00 -17.43
C PRO A 276 -37.80 6.89 -17.19
N GLY A 277 -38.35 7.72 -16.30
CA GLY A 277 -39.75 7.74 -15.89
C GLY A 277 -39.99 7.06 -14.54
N LEU A 278 -41.03 7.51 -13.81
CA LEU A 278 -41.33 7.01 -12.46
C LEU A 278 -41.71 5.51 -12.44
N LYS A 279 -42.28 5.00 -13.53
CA LYS A 279 -42.61 3.57 -13.65
C LYS A 279 -41.35 2.71 -13.56
N VAL A 280 -40.32 3.06 -14.31
CA VAL A 280 -39.01 2.37 -14.29
C VAL A 280 -38.38 2.42 -12.89
N ALA A 281 -38.49 3.56 -12.20
CA ALA A 281 -37.85 3.76 -10.90
C ALA A 281 -38.57 3.09 -9.73
N THR A 282 -39.91 2.97 -9.78
CA THR A 282 -40.73 2.61 -8.60
C THR A 282 -41.57 1.35 -8.76
N ASN A 283 -41.83 0.89 -9.99
CA ASN A 283 -42.66 -0.30 -10.20
C ASN A 283 -41.83 -1.58 -9.98
N PRO A 284 -42.14 -2.42 -8.98
CA PRO A 284 -41.40 -3.65 -8.74
C PRO A 284 -41.57 -4.71 -9.84
N ASN A 285 -42.63 -4.58 -10.66
CA ASN A 285 -42.93 -5.51 -11.75
C ASN A 285 -42.41 -5.04 -13.10
N PHE A 286 -41.64 -3.95 -13.16
CA PHE A 286 -41.06 -3.46 -14.39
C PHE A 286 -40.00 -4.46 -14.90
N ASP A 287 -40.17 -4.93 -16.13
CA ASP A 287 -39.35 -5.96 -16.78
C ASP A 287 -38.55 -5.42 -17.99
N GLY A 288 -38.41 -4.10 -18.09
CA GLY A 288 -37.55 -3.47 -19.10
C GLY A 288 -38.25 -3.09 -20.41
N ARG A 289 -39.56 -3.30 -20.52
CA ARG A 289 -40.33 -2.96 -21.73
C ARG A 289 -40.32 -1.46 -22.02
N LEU A 290 -39.98 -1.10 -23.25
CA LEU A 290 -39.82 0.30 -23.67
C LEU A 290 -41.12 1.11 -23.60
N LYS A 291 -42.30 0.48 -23.71
CA LYS A 291 -43.59 1.19 -23.59
C LYS A 291 -43.83 1.83 -22.22
N GLU A 292 -43.08 1.42 -21.20
CA GLU A 292 -43.17 1.95 -19.84
C GLU A 292 -42.04 2.94 -19.51
N VAL A 293 -41.11 3.12 -20.45
CA VAL A 293 -39.97 4.04 -20.35
C VAL A 293 -40.35 5.38 -20.98
N ASP A 294 -39.87 6.47 -20.38
CA ASP A 294 -40.11 7.82 -20.88
C ASP A 294 -39.53 8.04 -22.29
N GLU A 295 -40.25 8.76 -23.14
CA GLU A 295 -39.88 8.95 -24.55
C GLU A 295 -38.58 9.73 -24.71
N ASP A 296 -38.33 10.75 -23.88
CA ASP A 296 -37.09 11.53 -23.93
C ASP A 296 -35.87 10.64 -23.60
N PHE A 297 -36.04 9.70 -22.67
CA PHE A 297 -35.01 8.71 -22.35
C PHE A 297 -34.72 7.81 -23.52
N ILE A 298 -35.74 7.30 -24.21
CA ILE A 298 -35.56 6.46 -25.40
C ILE A 298 -34.86 7.22 -26.53
N ILE A 299 -35.20 8.49 -26.73
CA ILE A 299 -34.55 9.36 -27.74
C ILE A 299 -33.07 9.50 -27.43
N GLN A 300 -32.70 9.79 -26.19
CA GLN A 300 -31.30 9.95 -25.82
C GLN A 300 -30.54 8.62 -25.79
N LEU A 301 -31.19 7.52 -25.42
CA LEU A 301 -30.63 6.18 -25.48
C LEU A 301 -30.26 5.77 -26.92
N LYS A 302 -31.10 6.15 -27.90
CA LYS A 302 -30.84 5.97 -29.35
C LYS A 302 -29.60 6.72 -29.84
N VAL A 303 -29.17 7.75 -29.12
CA VAL A 303 -27.94 8.51 -29.43
C VAL A 303 -26.75 7.95 -28.66
N LEU A 304 -26.94 7.69 -27.36
CA LEU A 304 -25.89 7.23 -26.45
C LEU A 304 -25.28 5.89 -26.89
N VAL A 305 -26.09 4.86 -27.12
CA VAL A 305 -25.58 3.51 -27.35
C VAL A 305 -24.80 3.42 -28.66
N PRO A 306 -25.28 3.94 -29.81
CA PRO A 306 -24.47 3.99 -31.02
C PRO A 306 -23.24 4.87 -30.87
N TRP A 307 -23.31 5.98 -30.14
CA TRP A 307 -22.12 6.80 -29.89
C TRP A 307 -21.03 6.03 -29.13
N LEU A 308 -21.40 5.15 -28.20
CA LEU A 308 -20.44 4.33 -27.47
C LEU A 308 -19.89 3.13 -28.27
N LEU A 309 -20.72 2.52 -29.13
CA LEU A 309 -20.45 1.20 -29.69
C LEU A 309 -20.39 1.13 -31.22
N CYS A 310 -20.59 2.24 -31.93
CA CYS A 310 -20.41 2.24 -33.38
C CYS A 310 -18.94 1.97 -33.72
N ALA A 311 -18.71 1.26 -34.83
CA ALA A 311 -17.38 0.84 -35.27
C ALA A 311 -16.36 1.99 -35.35
N GLU A 312 -16.80 3.21 -35.64
CA GLU A 312 -15.96 4.40 -35.74
C GLU A 312 -15.44 4.92 -34.40
N ASN A 313 -16.16 4.66 -33.31
CA ASN A 313 -15.83 5.15 -31.96
C ASN A 313 -15.21 4.07 -31.07
N LEU A 314 -15.06 2.84 -31.57
CA LEU A 314 -14.41 1.76 -30.83
C LEU A 314 -12.91 1.99 -30.74
N GLU A 315 -12.42 2.25 -29.53
CA GLU A 315 -11.00 2.40 -29.23
C GLU A 315 -10.41 1.08 -28.74
N VAL A 316 -9.42 0.55 -29.47
CA VAL A 316 -8.67 -0.66 -29.08
C VAL A 316 -7.92 -0.39 -27.77
N LYS A 317 -7.91 -1.37 -26.87
CA LYS A 317 -7.19 -1.29 -25.61
C LYS A 317 -5.70 -1.15 -25.84
N GLU A 318 -5.12 -0.11 -25.27
CA GLU A 318 -3.69 0.12 -25.23
C GLU A 318 -3.18 0.12 -23.78
N ILE A 319 -2.02 -0.53 -23.57
CA ILE A 319 -1.27 -0.47 -22.32
C ILE A 319 0.19 -0.18 -22.70
N ASN A 320 0.76 0.88 -22.13
CA ASN A 320 2.11 1.36 -22.42
C ASN A 320 2.34 1.62 -23.93
N GLY A 321 1.31 2.10 -24.63
CA GLY A 321 1.34 2.38 -26.07
C GLY A 321 1.28 1.15 -26.99
N ASN A 322 1.13 -0.05 -26.42
CA ASN A 322 0.94 -1.27 -27.19
C ASN A 322 -0.52 -1.68 -27.20
N LYS A 323 -1.04 -2.00 -28.39
CA LYS A 323 -2.39 -2.56 -28.55
C LYS A 323 -2.47 -3.96 -27.96
N ILE A 324 -3.55 -4.25 -27.25
CA ILE A 324 -3.72 -5.48 -26.46
C ILE A 324 -4.68 -6.44 -27.15
N THR A 325 -4.25 -7.70 -27.27
CA THR A 325 -5.07 -8.80 -27.80
C THR A 325 -5.84 -9.54 -26.71
N GLY A 326 -6.77 -10.42 -27.09
CA GLY A 326 -7.50 -11.28 -26.14
C GLY A 326 -6.57 -12.04 -25.19
N ARG A 327 -5.51 -12.66 -25.72
CA ARG A 327 -4.48 -13.33 -24.92
C ARG A 327 -3.74 -12.36 -24.00
N GLY A 328 -3.36 -11.19 -24.51
CA GLY A 328 -2.67 -10.17 -23.70
C GLY A 328 -3.54 -9.69 -22.53
N LEU A 329 -4.83 -9.46 -22.78
CA LEU A 329 -5.76 -8.95 -21.77
C LEU A 329 -5.92 -9.92 -20.59
N VAL A 330 -5.93 -11.23 -20.86
CA VAL A 330 -5.95 -12.29 -19.83
C VAL A 330 -4.73 -12.19 -18.92
N GLU A 331 -3.53 -12.06 -19.48
CA GLU A 331 -2.30 -11.95 -18.70
C GLU A 331 -2.28 -10.69 -17.83
N TYR A 332 -2.76 -9.56 -18.37
CA TYR A 332 -2.93 -8.33 -17.57
C TYR A 332 -3.94 -8.50 -16.43
N PHE A 333 -5.06 -9.19 -16.66
CA PHE A 333 -6.04 -9.48 -15.61
C PHE A 333 -5.39 -10.27 -14.45
N LYS A 334 -4.62 -11.31 -14.79
CA LYS A 334 -3.89 -12.15 -13.81
C LYS A 334 -2.81 -11.36 -13.07
N ALA A 335 -2.05 -10.53 -13.78
CA ALA A 335 -1.01 -9.72 -13.18
C ALA A 335 -1.61 -8.70 -12.20
N TYR A 336 -2.63 -7.95 -12.62
CA TYR A 336 -3.25 -6.91 -11.79
C TYR A 336 -3.96 -7.49 -10.57
N ILE A 337 -4.68 -8.61 -10.70
CA ILE A 337 -5.34 -9.21 -9.53
C ILE A 337 -4.33 -9.70 -8.49
N LYS A 338 -3.21 -10.25 -8.94
CA LYS A 338 -2.14 -10.72 -8.06
C LYS A 338 -1.52 -9.58 -7.24
N ILE A 339 -1.38 -8.40 -7.84
CA ILE A 339 -0.90 -7.20 -7.14
C ILE A 339 -1.90 -6.80 -6.04
N TYR A 340 -3.21 -6.81 -6.31
CA TYR A 340 -4.24 -6.44 -5.33
C TYR A 340 -4.50 -7.47 -4.24
N GLN A 341 -4.20 -8.74 -4.50
CA GLN A 341 -4.19 -9.81 -3.51
C GLN A 341 -3.00 -9.68 -2.54
N GLY A 342 -1.91 -9.06 -2.96
CA GLY A 342 -0.73 -8.79 -2.12
C GLY A 342 -0.92 -7.65 -1.12
N GLU A 343 0.07 -7.49 -0.23
CA GLU A 343 0.17 -6.35 0.70
C GLU A 343 1.14 -5.25 0.18
N GLU A 344 1.56 -5.34 -1.09
CA GLU A 344 2.54 -4.41 -1.68
C GLU A 344 1.94 -3.01 -1.88
N LEU A 345 0.65 -2.92 -2.18
CA LEU A 345 -0.04 -1.64 -2.38
C LEU A 345 -0.60 -1.07 -1.07
N PRO A 346 -0.52 0.25 -0.85
CA PRO A 346 -1.13 0.87 0.32
C PRO A 346 -2.65 0.70 0.26
N HIS A 347 -3.25 0.18 1.34
CA HIS A 347 -4.69 -0.04 1.38
C HIS A 347 -5.44 1.31 1.37
N PRO A 348 -6.44 1.51 0.49
CA PRO A 348 -7.30 2.69 0.53
C PRO A 348 -8.02 2.77 1.88
N LYS A 349 -7.85 3.89 2.58
CA LYS A 349 -8.48 4.15 3.89
C LYS A 349 -9.50 5.26 3.76
N SER A 350 -10.46 5.29 4.69
CA SER A 350 -11.36 6.44 4.79
C SER A 350 -10.58 7.72 5.09
N MET A 351 -11.11 8.87 4.65
CA MET A 351 -10.47 10.18 4.90
C MET A 351 -10.20 10.43 6.38
N LEU A 352 -11.16 10.08 7.26
CA LEU A 352 -11.03 10.20 8.71
C LEU A 352 -9.86 9.35 9.23
N GLN A 353 -9.79 8.08 8.80
CA GLN A 353 -8.76 7.15 9.25
C GLN A 353 -7.36 7.56 8.76
N ALA A 354 -7.23 7.97 7.50
CA ALA A 354 -5.97 8.44 6.94
C ALA A 354 -5.46 9.71 7.65
N THR A 355 -6.36 10.66 7.92
CA THR A 355 -6.00 11.89 8.65
C THR A 355 -5.66 11.60 10.11
N ALA A 356 -6.42 10.71 10.77
CA ALA A 356 -6.11 10.27 12.13
C ALA A 356 -4.73 9.61 12.22
N GLU A 357 -4.40 8.72 11.29
CA GLU A 357 -3.08 8.07 11.21
C GLU A 357 -1.96 9.08 10.95
N ALA A 358 -2.10 9.96 9.95
CA ALA A 358 -1.11 10.99 9.65
C ALA A 358 -0.88 11.94 10.85
N ASN A 359 -1.95 12.36 11.52
CA ASN A 359 -1.85 13.21 12.72
C ASN A 359 -1.13 12.48 13.87
N ASN A 360 -1.45 11.20 14.09
CA ASN A 360 -0.80 10.40 15.13
C ASN A 360 0.68 10.15 14.81
N LEU A 361 1.03 9.76 13.58
CA LEU A 361 2.42 9.56 13.16
C LEU A 361 3.25 10.85 13.28
N ALA A 362 2.69 11.99 12.87
CA ALA A 362 3.35 13.30 13.05
C ALA A 362 3.58 13.62 14.53
N ALA A 363 2.62 13.30 15.40
CA ALA A 363 2.76 13.48 16.84
C ALA A 363 3.81 12.54 17.46
N VAL A 364 3.89 11.27 17.02
CA VAL A 364 4.93 10.32 17.44
C VAL A 364 6.30 10.86 17.04
N ALA A 365 6.48 11.28 15.79
CA ALA A 365 7.73 11.83 15.30
C ALA A 365 8.17 13.08 16.09
N ALA A 366 7.24 14.01 16.36
CA ALA A 366 7.53 15.20 17.15
C ALA A 366 7.92 14.87 18.61
N ALA A 367 7.23 13.93 19.25
CA ALA A 367 7.54 13.49 20.61
C ALA A 367 8.89 12.77 20.71
N LYS A 368 9.19 11.90 19.73
CA LYS A 368 10.46 11.19 19.63
C LYS A 368 11.64 12.14 19.37
N ASP A 369 11.44 13.12 18.49
CA ASP A 369 12.45 14.15 18.22
C ASP A 369 12.74 15.00 19.46
N LEU A 370 11.69 15.40 20.20
CA LEU A 370 11.86 16.08 21.49
C LEU A 370 12.69 15.24 22.47
N TYR A 371 12.34 13.96 22.64
CA TYR A 371 13.06 13.04 23.52
C TYR A 371 14.54 12.94 23.11
N SER A 372 14.80 12.71 21.82
CA SER A 372 16.15 12.54 21.28
C SER A 372 17.00 13.80 21.46
N LYS A 373 16.46 14.98 21.14
CA LYS A 373 17.15 16.26 21.34
C LYS A 373 17.49 16.51 22.81
N GLN A 374 16.58 16.21 23.72
CA GLN A 374 16.83 16.40 25.15
C GLN A 374 17.83 15.38 25.70
N MET A 375 17.76 14.11 25.28
CA MET A 375 18.72 13.08 25.66
C MET A 375 20.13 13.35 25.13
N GLU A 376 20.26 13.85 23.91
CA GLU A 376 21.53 14.31 23.35
C GLU A 376 22.10 15.47 24.19
N GLY A 377 21.24 16.38 24.64
CA GLY A 377 21.62 17.43 25.58
C GLY A 377 22.15 16.94 26.93
N VAL A 378 21.76 15.73 27.36
CA VAL A 378 22.16 15.11 28.64
C VAL A 378 23.39 14.22 28.50
N CYS A 379 23.41 13.31 27.52
CA CYS A 379 24.42 12.27 27.37
C CYS A 379 25.02 12.16 25.96
N GLY A 380 24.81 13.17 25.12
CA GLY A 380 25.37 13.28 23.76
C GLY A 380 26.89 13.39 23.72
N GLY A 381 27.50 13.28 22.55
CA GLY A 381 28.96 13.08 22.38
C GLY A 381 29.86 13.95 23.26
N ASP A 382 29.57 15.25 23.33
CA ASP A 382 30.36 16.25 24.06
C ASP A 382 30.09 16.31 25.58
N ARG A 383 29.13 15.51 26.08
CA ARG A 383 28.76 15.46 27.49
C ARG A 383 29.56 14.40 28.25
N PRO A 384 29.97 14.68 29.50
CA PRO A 384 30.69 13.71 30.34
C PRO A 384 29.82 12.49 30.67
N PHE A 385 30.48 11.42 31.11
CA PHE A 385 29.82 10.22 31.63
C PHE A 385 28.85 10.56 32.76
N LEU A 386 27.63 10.02 32.68
CA LEU A 386 26.61 10.08 33.72
C LEU A 386 26.49 8.72 34.42
N ALA A 387 26.30 8.73 35.73
CA ALA A 387 26.03 7.49 36.47
C ALA A 387 24.71 6.86 35.97
N PRO A 388 24.61 5.52 35.90
CA PRO A 388 23.43 4.84 35.36
C PRO A 388 22.11 5.25 36.03
N ASN A 389 22.11 5.43 37.36
CA ASN A 389 20.93 5.87 38.11
C ASN A 389 20.50 7.29 37.73
N ASP A 390 21.45 8.20 37.52
CA ASP A 390 21.15 9.59 37.13
C ASP A 390 20.65 9.65 35.69
N LEU A 391 21.25 8.85 34.80
CA LEU A 391 20.81 8.72 33.41
C LEU A 391 19.38 8.16 33.34
N GLN A 392 19.06 7.15 34.16
CA GLN A 392 17.71 6.57 34.24
C GLN A 392 16.69 7.60 34.75
N ASN A 393 17.02 8.34 35.82
CA ASN A 393 16.15 9.39 36.34
C ASN A 393 15.89 10.49 35.30
N LYS A 394 16.92 10.89 34.54
CA LYS A 394 16.76 11.82 33.41
C LYS A 394 15.88 11.23 32.32
N HIS A 395 16.14 9.98 31.88
CA HIS A 395 15.32 9.31 30.88
C HIS A 395 13.84 9.27 31.26
N LEU A 396 13.49 8.89 32.49
CA LEU A 396 12.10 8.82 32.94
C LEU A 396 11.39 10.18 32.85
N GLY A 397 12.07 11.26 33.28
CA GLY A 397 11.52 12.62 33.20
C GLY A 397 11.36 13.14 31.78
N LEU A 398 12.25 12.76 30.85
CA LEU A 398 12.16 13.15 29.43
C LEU A 398 11.13 12.28 28.68
N ARG A 399 11.01 10.99 29.03
CA ARG A 399 9.98 10.07 28.52
C ARG A 399 8.58 10.60 28.88
N GLU A 400 8.36 11.02 30.12
CA GLU A 400 7.08 11.61 30.54
C GLU A 400 6.77 12.91 29.79
N GLN A 401 7.78 13.77 29.53
CA GLN A 401 7.60 14.98 28.73
C GLN A 401 7.23 14.67 27.28
N ALA A 402 7.87 13.69 26.65
CA ALA A 402 7.56 13.26 25.30
C ALA A 402 6.13 12.69 25.21
N ILE A 403 5.74 11.84 26.16
CA ILE A 403 4.37 11.31 26.25
C ILE A 403 3.36 12.44 26.46
N LYS A 404 3.65 13.39 27.35
CA LYS A 404 2.77 14.54 27.59
C LYS A 404 2.62 15.42 26.35
N LEU A 405 3.70 15.62 25.58
CA LEU A 405 3.62 16.30 24.29
C LEU A 405 2.71 15.54 23.34
N PHE A 406 2.92 14.23 23.16
CA PHE A 406 2.09 13.39 22.30
C PHE A 406 0.59 13.48 22.68
N CYS A 407 0.26 13.34 23.96
CA CYS A 407 -1.12 13.42 24.46
C CYS A 407 -1.71 14.82 24.30
N GLY A 408 -0.91 15.88 24.41
CA GLY A 408 -1.33 17.27 24.26
C GLY A 408 -1.66 17.69 22.82
N VAL A 409 -1.17 16.97 21.82
CA VAL A 409 -1.51 17.24 20.41
C VAL A 409 -2.96 16.85 20.14
N LYS A 410 -3.74 17.78 19.57
CA LYS A 410 -5.10 17.49 19.08
C LYS A 410 -5.01 16.62 17.83
N LYS A 411 -5.66 15.45 17.86
CA LYS A 411 -5.60 14.42 16.82
C LYS A 411 -7.01 13.94 16.47
N MET A 412 -7.25 13.58 15.21
CA MET A 412 -8.49 12.89 14.80
C MET A 412 -8.48 11.41 15.22
N GLY A 413 -9.66 10.77 15.30
CA GLY A 413 -9.80 9.34 15.61
C GLY A 413 -9.99 8.98 17.10
N GLY A 414 -9.86 9.96 18.00
CA GLY A 414 -10.08 9.76 19.44
C GLY A 414 -8.90 9.11 20.16
N GLU A 415 -9.04 8.95 21.48
CA GLU A 415 -7.97 8.40 22.33
C GLU A 415 -7.72 6.92 22.10
N GLU A 416 -8.76 6.13 21.81
CA GLU A 416 -8.61 4.69 21.54
C GLU A 416 -7.74 4.41 20.31
N PHE A 417 -7.95 5.16 19.22
CA PHE A 417 -7.11 5.06 18.02
C PHE A 417 -5.68 5.53 18.30
N SER A 418 -5.52 6.59 19.10
CA SER A 418 -4.22 7.14 19.49
C SER A 418 -3.41 6.20 20.40
N ARG A 419 -4.07 5.29 21.13
CA ARG A 419 -3.42 4.38 22.09
C ARG A 419 -2.37 3.48 21.44
N ARG A 420 -2.62 2.99 20.22
CA ARG A 420 -1.64 2.16 19.47
C ARG A 420 -0.36 2.94 19.18
N TYR A 421 -0.49 4.19 18.76
CA TYR A 421 0.65 5.07 18.46
C TYR A 421 1.38 5.52 19.72
N LEU A 422 0.67 5.67 20.84
CA LEU A 422 1.28 5.91 22.14
C LEU A 422 2.18 4.72 22.55
N GLN A 423 1.67 3.49 22.44
CA GLN A 423 2.45 2.28 22.73
C GLN A 423 3.67 2.16 21.81
N GLN A 424 3.51 2.49 20.53
CA GLN A 424 4.62 2.55 19.58
C GLN A 424 5.67 3.58 20.00
N LEU A 425 5.26 4.80 20.37
CA LEU A 425 6.16 5.84 20.85
C LEU A 425 6.94 5.40 22.10
N GLU A 426 6.27 4.77 23.07
CA GLU A 426 6.93 4.24 24.27
C GLU A 426 7.99 3.21 23.91
N SER A 427 7.67 2.24 23.04
CA SER A 427 8.61 1.23 22.57
C SER A 427 9.81 1.85 21.86
N GLU A 428 9.60 2.81 20.97
CA GLU A 428 10.67 3.49 20.24
C GLU A 428 11.57 4.34 21.16
N ILE A 429 11.00 4.95 22.21
CA ILE A 429 11.78 5.67 23.23
C ILE A 429 12.64 4.71 24.04
N ASP A 430 12.11 3.56 24.41
CA ASP A 430 12.83 2.55 25.20
C ASP A 430 14.00 1.96 24.37
N GLU A 431 13.81 1.73 23.07
CA GLU A 431 14.89 1.34 22.14
C GLU A 431 15.98 2.41 22.02
N LEU A 432 15.60 3.68 21.86
CA LEU A 432 16.56 4.79 21.84
C LEU A 432 17.33 4.89 23.16
N TYR A 433 16.65 4.65 24.28
CA TYR A 433 17.29 4.69 25.59
C TYR A 433 18.37 3.61 25.74
N ILE A 434 18.15 2.40 25.24
CA ILE A 434 19.17 1.34 25.21
C ILE A 434 20.42 1.80 24.44
N ASN A 435 20.23 2.53 23.33
CA ASN A 435 21.35 3.08 22.57
C ASN A 435 22.09 4.18 23.35
N TYR A 436 21.36 5.04 24.07
CA TYR A 436 21.96 6.06 24.93
C TYR A 436 22.73 5.46 26.13
N ILE A 437 22.26 4.35 26.71
CA ILE A 437 22.99 3.62 27.75
C ILE A 437 24.35 3.16 27.19
N LYS A 438 24.35 2.46 26.05
CA LYS A 438 25.58 1.97 25.41
C LYS A 438 26.54 3.11 25.08
N HIS A 439 26.00 4.21 24.55
CA HIS A 439 26.79 5.40 24.24
C HIS A 439 27.40 6.04 25.49
N ASN A 440 26.63 6.16 26.57
CA ASN A 440 27.12 6.70 27.83
C ASN A 440 28.19 5.79 28.46
N ASP A 441 27.97 4.47 28.50
CA ASP A 441 28.93 3.50 29.05
C ASP A 441 30.27 3.51 28.31
N SER A 442 30.27 3.79 27.00
CA SER A 442 31.50 3.93 26.21
C SER A 442 32.41 5.07 26.69
N LYS A 443 31.86 6.04 27.42
CA LYS A 443 32.58 7.19 27.99
C LYS A 443 33.16 6.91 29.37
N ASN A 444 32.94 5.74 29.94
CA ASN A 444 33.42 5.42 31.28
C ASN A 444 34.95 5.19 31.28
N ILE A 445 35.69 6.28 31.46
CA ILE A 445 37.17 6.32 31.47
C ILE A 445 37.76 5.44 32.58
N PHE A 446 37.02 5.18 33.67
CA PHE A 446 37.53 4.36 34.79
C PHE A 446 37.74 2.89 34.43
N HIS A 447 36.99 2.34 33.47
CA HIS A 447 37.30 1.00 32.93
C HIS A 447 38.56 1.02 32.05
N ALA A 448 38.80 2.11 31.31
CA ALA A 448 39.97 2.24 30.44
C ALA A 448 41.27 2.54 31.21
N ALA A 449 41.20 3.18 32.38
CA ALA A 449 42.37 3.54 33.19
C ALA A 449 42.85 2.42 34.15
N ARG A 450 42.05 1.36 34.35
CA ARG A 450 42.38 0.25 35.26
C ARG A 450 43.66 -0.49 34.84
N THR A 451 43.75 -0.88 33.57
CA THR A 451 44.89 -1.62 33.02
C THR A 451 46.22 -0.86 33.14
N PRO A 452 46.34 0.41 32.69
CA PRO A 452 47.60 1.15 32.85
C PRO A 452 47.95 1.40 34.32
N ALA A 453 46.97 1.64 35.20
CA ALA A 453 47.22 1.80 36.63
C ALA A 453 47.77 0.52 37.28
N THR A 454 47.20 -0.66 36.97
CA THR A 454 47.70 -1.95 37.50
C THR A 454 49.14 -2.22 37.11
N LEU A 455 49.47 -2.07 35.82
CA LEU A 455 50.80 -2.32 35.28
C LEU A 455 51.82 -1.34 35.88
N PHE A 456 51.44 -0.07 36.07
CA PHE A 456 52.30 0.93 36.72
C PHE A 456 52.62 0.57 38.18
N VAL A 457 51.62 0.09 38.94
CA VAL A 457 51.83 -0.38 40.32
C VAL A 457 52.75 -1.59 40.37
N VAL A 458 52.59 -2.56 39.46
CA VAL A 458 53.48 -3.74 39.36
C VAL A 458 54.92 -3.33 39.06
N ILE A 459 55.12 -2.41 38.10
CA ILE A 459 56.44 -1.86 37.77
C ILE A 459 57.07 -1.21 39.01
N PHE A 460 56.30 -0.39 39.74
CA PHE A 460 56.79 0.30 40.94
C PHE A 460 57.21 -0.68 42.04
N ILE A 461 56.38 -1.68 42.36
CA ILE A 461 56.68 -2.68 43.39
C ILE A 461 57.93 -3.48 43.01
N MET A 462 58.03 -3.94 41.77
CA MET A 462 59.18 -4.71 41.30
C MET A 462 60.47 -3.89 41.32
N TYR A 463 60.39 -2.58 41.04
CA TYR A 463 61.54 -1.67 41.13
C TYR A 463 62.07 -1.54 42.56
N VAL A 464 61.17 -1.37 43.53
CA VAL A 464 61.55 -1.29 44.95
C VAL A 464 62.18 -2.62 45.42
N ILE A 465 61.59 -3.76 45.07
CA ILE A 465 62.12 -5.09 45.45
C ILE A 465 63.48 -5.33 44.80
N ALA A 466 63.65 -5.00 43.51
CA ALA A 466 64.93 -5.12 42.82
C ALA A 466 66.02 -4.26 43.48
N GLY A 467 65.70 -3.02 43.85
CA GLY A 467 66.62 -2.11 44.54
C GLY A 467 67.06 -2.64 45.92
N VAL A 468 66.11 -3.11 46.73
CA VAL A 468 66.41 -3.66 48.07
C VAL A 468 67.21 -4.96 47.99
N THR A 469 66.82 -5.89 47.11
CA THR A 469 67.50 -7.19 46.97
C THR A 469 68.89 -7.07 46.32
N GLY A 470 69.05 -6.13 45.38
CA GLY A 470 70.36 -5.76 44.82
C GLY A 470 71.28 -5.13 45.87
N PHE A 471 70.74 -4.34 46.79
CA PHE A 471 71.52 -3.79 47.91
C PHE A 471 71.98 -4.86 48.91
N ILE A 472 71.16 -5.89 49.15
CA ILE A 472 71.49 -7.01 50.04
C ILE A 472 72.51 -7.99 49.38
N GLY A 473 72.74 -7.88 48.07
CA GLY A 473 73.66 -8.74 47.31
C GLY A 473 73.04 -10.05 46.82
N VAL A 474 71.70 -10.11 46.71
CA VAL A 474 70.99 -11.29 46.15
C VAL A 474 70.67 -11.02 44.68
N ASP A 475 71.71 -11.03 43.85
CA ASP A 475 71.65 -10.59 42.45
C ASP A 475 70.68 -11.41 41.58
N ILE A 476 70.45 -12.68 41.93
CA ILE A 476 69.52 -13.56 41.21
C ILE A 476 68.07 -13.04 41.34
N ILE A 477 67.67 -12.61 42.54
CA ILE A 477 66.32 -12.11 42.80
C ILE A 477 66.15 -10.71 42.19
N ALA A 478 67.16 -9.86 42.31
CA ALA A 478 67.15 -8.54 41.70
C ALA A 478 67.01 -8.61 40.16
N SER A 479 67.74 -9.55 39.54
CA SER A 479 67.66 -9.80 38.09
C SER A 479 66.29 -10.33 37.66
N LEU A 480 65.67 -11.21 38.46
CA LEU A 480 64.32 -11.71 38.20
C LEU A 480 63.27 -10.58 38.29
N CYS A 481 63.34 -9.72 39.30
CA CYS A 481 62.44 -8.57 39.44
C CYS A 481 62.61 -7.56 38.29
N ASN A 482 63.84 -7.31 37.84
CA ASN A 482 64.10 -6.46 36.67
C ASN A 482 63.54 -7.07 35.37
N MET A 483 63.60 -8.40 35.21
CA MET A 483 62.98 -9.09 34.07
C MET A 483 61.46 -8.94 34.07
N VAL A 484 60.81 -9.13 35.23
CA VAL A 484 59.35 -8.94 35.38
C VAL A 484 58.95 -7.49 35.12
N MET A 485 59.74 -6.53 35.59
CA MET A 485 59.53 -5.10 35.32
C MET A 485 59.65 -4.78 33.82
N GLY A 486 60.67 -5.32 33.14
CA GLY A 486 60.85 -5.15 31.69
C GLY A 486 59.68 -5.72 30.89
N LEU A 487 59.19 -6.90 31.27
CA LEU A 487 57.99 -7.50 30.67
C LEU A 487 56.74 -6.65 30.91
N ALA A 488 56.53 -6.15 32.13
CA ALA A 488 55.39 -5.28 32.46
C ALA A 488 55.43 -3.96 31.66
N LEU A 489 56.61 -3.39 31.45
CA LEU A 489 56.79 -2.16 30.68
C LEU A 489 56.54 -2.40 29.18
N ILE A 490 57.01 -3.51 28.63
CA ILE A 490 56.69 -3.93 27.25
C ILE A 490 55.18 -4.11 27.10
N THR A 491 54.51 -4.80 28.04
CA THR A 491 53.05 -4.98 27.98
C THR A 491 52.28 -3.66 28.07
N LEU A 492 52.77 -2.67 28.83
CA LEU A 492 52.17 -1.34 28.90
C LEU A 492 52.32 -0.59 27.57
N CYS A 493 53.50 -0.64 26.95
CA CYS A 493 53.75 -0.04 25.62
C CYS A 493 52.93 -0.72 24.53
N THR A 494 52.82 -2.05 24.55
CA THR A 494 51.99 -2.82 23.63
C THR A 494 50.51 -2.48 23.81
N TRP A 495 50.03 -2.38 25.05
CA TRP A 495 48.66 -1.95 25.34
C TRP A 495 48.38 -0.52 24.86
N ALA A 496 49.31 0.41 25.08
CA ALA A 496 49.18 1.80 24.62
C ALA A 496 49.17 1.88 23.08
N TYR A 497 50.02 1.10 22.41
CA TYR A 497 50.03 0.99 20.95
C TYR A 497 48.70 0.45 20.42
N ILE A 498 48.20 -0.67 20.96
CA ILE A 498 46.93 -1.29 20.57
C ILE A 498 45.75 -0.32 20.76
N ARG A 499 45.73 0.42 21.88
CA ARG A 499 44.69 1.42 22.13
C ARG A 499 44.76 2.62 21.19
N TYR A 500 45.95 3.00 20.75
CA TYR A 500 46.16 4.13 19.83
C TYR A 500 45.94 3.74 18.36
N SER A 501 46.44 2.58 17.92
CA SER A 501 46.34 2.12 16.53
C SER A 501 45.01 1.42 16.22
N GLY A 502 44.37 0.80 17.22
CA GLY A 502 43.16 0.01 17.05
C GLY A 502 43.37 -1.38 16.44
N GLU A 503 44.61 -1.77 16.11
CA GLU A 503 44.97 -3.10 15.62
C GLU A 503 45.14 -4.10 16.77
N TYR A 504 44.91 -5.40 16.52
CA TYR A 504 45.06 -6.48 17.51
C TYR A 504 44.22 -6.33 18.80
N ARG A 505 42.94 -5.98 18.64
CA ARG A 505 41.99 -5.79 19.76
C ARG A 505 41.86 -7.01 20.69
N GLU A 506 41.97 -8.23 20.14
CA GLU A 506 41.92 -9.47 20.91
C GLU A 506 43.08 -9.57 21.91
N LEU A 507 44.30 -9.17 21.50
CA LEU A 507 45.47 -9.15 22.39
C LEU A 507 45.30 -8.08 23.48
N GLY A 508 44.73 -6.93 23.14
CA GLY A 508 44.36 -5.88 24.10
C GLY A 508 43.38 -6.38 25.17
N ALA A 509 42.37 -7.16 24.77
CA ALA A 509 41.38 -7.74 25.69
C ALA A 509 42.02 -8.75 26.67
N VAL A 510 42.99 -9.56 26.21
CA VAL A 510 43.73 -10.49 27.08
C VAL A 510 44.56 -9.71 28.12
N ILE A 511 45.24 -8.64 27.71
CA ILE A 511 46.00 -7.78 28.63
C ILE A 511 45.06 -7.15 29.69
N ASP A 512 43.90 -6.63 29.27
CA ASP A 512 42.90 -6.08 30.18
C ASP A 512 42.36 -7.14 31.17
N GLN A 513 42.17 -8.39 30.73
CA GLN A 513 41.71 -9.49 31.59
C GLN A 513 42.76 -9.89 32.65
N VAL A 514 44.03 -9.99 32.26
CA VAL A 514 45.14 -10.30 33.17
C VAL A 514 45.35 -9.18 34.18
N ALA A 515 45.31 -7.92 33.72
CA ALA A 515 45.37 -6.75 34.59
C ALA A 515 44.19 -6.69 35.57
N GLY A 516 42.99 -7.04 35.13
CA GLY A 516 41.80 -7.17 35.99
C GLY A 516 42.00 -8.19 37.10
N ALA A 517 42.50 -9.39 36.77
CA ALA A 517 42.78 -10.43 37.77
C ALA A 517 43.84 -9.99 38.80
N LEU A 518 44.90 -9.29 38.34
CA LEU A 518 45.94 -8.73 39.22
C LEU A 518 45.41 -7.60 40.11
N TRP A 519 44.52 -6.74 39.60
CA TRP A 519 43.87 -5.69 40.38
C TRP A 519 43.04 -6.27 41.53
N ASP A 520 42.22 -7.27 41.22
CA ASP A 520 41.32 -7.89 42.19
C ASP A 520 42.12 -8.63 43.27
N GLN A 521 43.21 -9.34 42.91
CA GLN A 521 44.14 -9.96 43.88
C GLN A 521 44.95 -8.95 44.70
N GLY A 522 45.35 -7.82 44.12
CA GLY A 522 46.08 -6.77 44.82
C GLY A 522 45.21 -6.00 45.82
N SER A 523 43.94 -5.80 45.50
CA SER A 523 42.98 -5.06 46.35
C SER A 523 42.62 -5.78 47.65
N THR A 524 42.81 -7.11 47.72
CA THR A 524 42.60 -7.91 48.94
C THR A 524 43.74 -7.78 49.97
N ASN A 525 44.88 -7.18 49.62
CA ASN A 525 45.96 -6.92 50.56
C ASN A 525 45.77 -5.58 51.29
N GLU A 526 45.53 -5.65 52.60
CA GLU A 526 45.28 -4.53 53.53
C GLU A 526 46.30 -3.37 53.45
N ALA A 527 47.50 -3.61 52.91
CA ALA A 527 48.56 -2.62 52.71
C ALA A 527 48.32 -1.64 51.56
N LEU A 528 47.65 -2.05 50.47
CA LEU A 528 47.35 -1.19 49.32
C LEU A 528 46.21 -0.21 49.63
N PHE A 529 45.26 -0.61 50.47
CA PHE A 529 44.17 0.26 50.96
C PHE A 529 44.71 1.43 51.80
N ARG A 530 45.74 1.19 52.64
CA ARG A 530 46.37 2.25 53.45
C ARG A 530 47.22 3.23 52.64
N LEU A 531 47.85 2.77 51.54
CA LEU A 531 48.54 3.66 50.59
C LEU A 531 47.56 4.50 49.77
N TYR A 532 46.39 3.94 49.46
CA TYR A 532 45.29 4.65 48.80
C TYR A 532 44.70 5.77 49.70
N ASP A 533 44.45 5.48 50.98
CA ASP A 533 43.98 6.49 51.95
C ASP A 533 45.01 7.60 52.25
N ALA A 534 46.31 7.26 52.22
CA ALA A 534 47.38 8.26 52.36
C ALA A 534 47.46 9.21 51.14
N ALA A 535 47.17 8.71 49.94
CA ALA A 535 47.15 9.50 48.71
C ALA A 535 45.89 10.38 48.56
N THR A 536 44.74 9.91 49.04
CA THR A 536 43.50 10.72 49.08
C THR A 536 43.57 11.82 50.14
N SER A 537 44.21 11.58 51.28
CA SER A 537 44.44 12.56 52.34
C SER A 537 45.29 13.75 51.88
N HIS A 538 46.23 13.55 50.95
CA HIS A 538 47.07 14.62 50.41
C HIS A 538 46.37 15.53 49.39
N ARG A 539 45.20 15.14 48.87
CA ARG A 539 44.42 15.94 47.92
C ARG A 539 43.56 17.02 48.60
N HIS A 540 43.32 16.91 49.90
CA HIS A 540 42.62 17.94 50.69
C HIS A 540 43.47 19.16 51.03
N VAL A 541 44.80 19.10 50.87
CA VAL A 541 45.71 20.22 51.20
C VAL A 541 45.94 21.17 50.02
N TYR A 542 45.72 20.73 48.77
CA TYR A 542 45.93 21.58 47.59
C TYR A 542 44.78 22.53 47.25
N HIS A 543 43.64 22.43 47.93
CA HIS A 543 42.50 23.36 47.74
C HIS A 543 42.59 24.65 48.57
N HIS A 544 43.63 24.85 49.38
CA HIS A 544 43.76 26.03 50.25
C HIS A 544 44.87 27.04 49.89
N THR A 545 45.62 26.87 48.79
CA THR A 545 46.78 27.73 48.50
C THR A 545 46.73 28.54 47.19
N PHE A 546 45.54 28.74 46.61
CA PHE A 546 45.35 29.76 45.56
C PHE A 546 44.03 30.52 45.78
N PRO A 547 44.06 31.81 46.17
CA PRO A 547 42.87 32.63 46.18
C PRO A 547 42.48 32.94 44.73
N ALA A 548 41.32 32.45 44.29
CA ALA A 548 40.73 32.87 43.02
C ALA A 548 40.36 34.35 43.12
N ALA A 549 40.81 35.13 42.12
CA ALA A 549 40.55 36.55 42.00
C ALA A 549 39.05 36.84 41.97
N GLN A 550 38.62 37.79 42.80
CA GLN A 550 37.30 38.39 42.76
C GLN A 550 37.09 39.06 41.39
N THR A 551 36.09 38.59 40.64
CA THR A 551 35.56 39.34 39.50
C THR A 551 34.42 40.21 40.02
N GLU A 552 34.68 41.52 40.04
CA GLU A 552 33.72 42.56 40.38
C GLU A 552 32.53 42.53 39.42
N THR A 553 31.36 42.10 39.89
CA THR A 553 30.09 42.44 39.24
C THR A 553 29.63 43.80 39.75
N ASN A 554 29.86 44.82 38.92
CA ASN A 554 29.31 46.16 39.06
C ASN A 554 27.78 46.08 39.20
N LYS A 555 27.27 46.54 40.34
CA LYS A 555 25.90 47.02 40.45
C LYS A 555 25.81 48.34 39.69
N ASP A 556 24.98 48.39 38.66
CA ASP A 556 24.37 49.66 38.28
C ASP A 556 22.85 49.58 38.44
N THR A 557 22.37 50.60 39.13
CA THR A 557 21.01 50.87 39.54
C THR A 557 20.42 51.87 38.56
N GLY A 558 19.24 51.62 37.98
CA GLY A 558 18.52 52.73 37.37
C GLY A 558 17.38 52.44 36.41
N LYS A 559 16.17 52.42 36.96
CA LYS A 559 14.98 53.19 36.52
C LYS A 559 14.41 53.00 35.10
N LYS A 560 13.11 52.68 35.12
CA LYS A 560 12.00 53.25 34.33
C LYS A 560 12.03 53.02 32.81
N LYS A 561 11.18 52.14 32.32
CA LYS A 561 9.78 52.44 31.92
C LYS A 561 9.02 51.15 31.69
#